data_AF-A0A917LJ23-F1
#
_entry.id   AF-A0A917LJ23-F1
#
_cell.length_a   1.000
_cell.length_b   1.000
_cell.length_c   1.000
_cell.angle_alpha   90.00
_cell.angle_beta   90.00
_cell.angle_gamma   90.00
#
_symmetry.space_group_name_H-M   'P 1'
#
loop_
_entity.id
_entity.type
_entity.pdbx_description
1 polymer ?
#
loop_
_entity_poly.entity_id
_entity_poly.type
_entity_poly.pdbx_seq_one_letter_code
_entity_poly.pdbx_strand_id
1 'polypeptide(L)'
;MAATISVSQSEANTFFLHTLVVGEELLYKDLKGLLENNFPGINANQCSGLIHRAHENDNAVLEKVNKTYRLLPTLHSSNSQLDNSTVTVQGINKVKARIKGLLNEIEKIPVNEFETAEDFILFKEIQSKLQELSN
;
A
#
# COMPACT_ATOMS: atom_id res chain seq x y z
N MET A 1 -10.39 -35.16 -13.11
CA MET A 1 -9.66 -33.89 -12.92
C MET A 1 -10.35 -33.16 -11.79
N ALA A 2 -9.65 -32.82 -10.71
CA ALA A 2 -10.24 -32.05 -9.61
C ALA A 2 -10.64 -30.67 -10.13
N ALA A 3 -11.82 -30.17 -9.74
CA ALA A 3 -12.26 -28.84 -10.13
C ALA A 3 -11.28 -27.81 -9.54
N THR A 4 -10.69 -26.98 -10.40
CA THR A 4 -9.82 -25.89 -9.96
C THR A 4 -10.68 -24.72 -9.50
N ILE A 5 -10.50 -24.28 -8.26
CA ILE A 5 -11.16 -23.09 -7.75
C ILE A 5 -10.39 -21.84 -8.18
N SER A 6 -11.10 -20.74 -8.41
CA SER A 6 -10.50 -19.44 -8.65
C SER A 6 -10.63 -18.58 -7.40
N VAL A 7 -9.50 -18.08 -6.91
CA VAL A 7 -9.39 -17.14 -5.78
C VAL A 7 -9.02 -15.75 -6.30
N SER A 8 -9.77 -14.74 -5.88
CA SER A 8 -9.50 -13.35 -6.24
C SER A 8 -8.30 -12.77 -5.48
N GLN A 9 -7.75 -11.66 -5.96
CA GLN A 9 -6.67 -10.96 -5.24
C GLN A 9 -7.13 -10.46 -3.86
N SER A 10 -8.38 -10.00 -3.76
CA SER A 10 -8.94 -9.48 -2.50
C SER A 10 -9.01 -10.55 -1.42
N GLU A 11 -9.48 -11.75 -1.78
CA GLU A 11 -9.54 -12.91 -0.88
C GLU A 11 -8.14 -13.35 -0.43
N ALA A 12 -7.17 -13.41 -1.35
CA ALA A 12 -5.80 -13.77 -1.01
C ALA A 12 -5.14 -12.72 -0.09
N ASN A 13 -5.35 -11.43 -0.35
CA ASN A 13 -4.84 -10.35 0.50
C ASN A 13 -5.45 -10.41 1.90
N THR A 14 -6.76 -10.63 1.99
CA THR A 14 -7.49 -10.81 3.26
C THR A 14 -6.94 -12.01 4.03
N PHE A 15 -6.72 -13.14 3.35
CA PHE A 15 -6.11 -14.31 3.94
C PHE A 15 -4.72 -14.02 4.51
N PHE A 16 -3.84 -13.32 3.78
CA PHE A 16 -2.52 -12.95 4.28
C PHE A 16 -2.59 -12.03 5.50
N LEU A 17 -3.49 -11.03 5.50
CA LEU A 17 -3.69 -10.12 6.63
C LEU A 17 -4.12 -10.86 7.91
N HIS A 18 -4.96 -11.90 7.78
CA HIS A 18 -5.43 -12.66 8.94
C HIS A 18 -4.48 -13.77 9.39
N THR A 19 -3.66 -14.31 8.48
CA THR A 19 -2.86 -15.51 8.75
C THR A 19 -1.42 -15.18 9.13
N LEU A 20 -0.84 -14.13 8.54
CA LEU A 20 0.58 -13.83 8.73
C LEU A 20 0.78 -12.93 9.95
N VAL A 21 1.90 -13.14 10.65
CA VAL A 21 2.34 -12.27 11.75
C VAL A 21 3.18 -11.12 11.21
N VAL A 22 3.00 -9.89 11.73
CA VAL A 22 3.84 -8.74 11.34
C VAL A 22 5.31 -9.04 11.62
N GLY A 23 6.16 -8.75 10.64
CA GLY A 23 7.60 -8.88 10.78
C GLY A 23 8.11 -10.32 10.68
N GLU A 24 7.23 -11.32 10.62
CA GLU A 24 7.60 -12.68 10.27
C GLU A 24 8.02 -12.74 8.80
N GLU A 25 9.20 -13.32 8.54
CA GLU A 25 9.73 -13.50 7.21
C GLU A 25 9.49 -14.93 6.72
N LEU A 26 8.72 -15.06 5.65
CA LEU A 26 8.36 -16.33 5.04
C LEU A 26 8.96 -16.45 3.64
N LEU A 27 9.37 -17.66 3.26
CA LEU A 27 9.78 -17.89 1.88
C LEU A 27 8.54 -17.98 0.99
N TYR A 28 8.75 -17.72 -0.31
CA TYR A 28 7.72 -17.89 -1.33
C TYR A 28 7.00 -19.26 -1.27
N LYS A 29 7.77 -20.34 -1.04
CA LYS A 29 7.23 -21.70 -0.93
C LYS A 29 6.28 -21.86 0.26
N ASP A 30 6.52 -21.13 1.34
CA ASP A 30 5.73 -21.22 2.57
C ASP A 30 4.41 -20.48 2.36
N LEU A 31 4.45 -19.28 1.76
CA LEU A 31 3.25 -18.54 1.35
C LEU A 31 2.39 -19.33 0.36
N LYS A 32 3.02 -19.99 -0.61
CA LYS A 32 2.32 -20.85 -1.56
C LYS A 32 1.64 -22.03 -0.85
N GLY A 33 2.34 -22.70 0.06
CA GLY A 33 1.78 -23.79 0.86
C GLY A 33 0.60 -23.33 1.72
N LEU A 34 0.68 -22.14 2.33
CA LEU A 34 -0.41 -21.54 3.09
C LEU A 34 -1.66 -21.31 2.21
N LEU A 35 -1.49 -20.78 1.00
CA LEU A 35 -2.59 -20.62 0.04
C LEU A 35 -3.19 -21.95 -0.40
N GLU A 36 -2.37 -22.94 -0.73
CA GLU A 36 -2.83 -24.26 -1.18
C GLU A 36 -3.59 -25.00 -0.08
N ASN A 37 -3.16 -24.83 1.18
CA ASN A 37 -3.83 -25.41 2.34
C ASN A 37 -5.17 -24.71 2.64
N ASN A 38 -5.23 -23.38 2.54
CA ASN A 38 -6.44 -22.61 2.83
C ASN A 38 -7.48 -22.66 1.70
N PHE A 39 -7.01 -22.80 0.45
CA PHE A 39 -7.84 -22.87 -0.74
C PHE A 39 -7.64 -24.21 -1.47
N PRO A 40 -8.18 -25.32 -0.95
CA PRO A 40 -8.04 -26.62 -1.58
C PRO A 40 -8.53 -26.61 -3.03
N GLY A 41 -7.66 -27.01 -3.96
CA GLY A 41 -7.95 -27.00 -5.40
C GLY A 41 -7.59 -25.70 -6.12
N ILE A 42 -6.95 -24.73 -5.46
CA ILE A 42 -6.36 -23.58 -6.14
C ILE A 42 -5.24 -24.02 -7.09
N ASN A 43 -5.14 -23.35 -8.24
CA ASN A 43 -4.07 -23.61 -9.20
C ASN A 43 -2.74 -23.03 -8.69
N ALA A 44 -1.64 -23.80 -8.76
CA ALA A 44 -0.30 -23.36 -8.42
C ALA A 44 0.15 -22.06 -9.13
N ASN A 45 -0.22 -21.87 -10.39
CA ASN A 45 0.06 -20.65 -11.15
C ASN A 45 -0.73 -19.45 -10.61
N GLN A 46 -1.93 -19.70 -10.10
CA GLN A 46 -2.75 -18.67 -9.47
C GLN A 46 -2.12 -18.23 -8.14
N CYS A 47 -1.63 -19.16 -7.32
CA CYS A 47 -0.85 -18.82 -6.12
C CYS A 47 0.30 -17.88 -6.44
N SER A 48 1.06 -18.19 -7.50
CA SER A 48 2.17 -17.34 -7.95
C SER A 48 1.74 -15.94 -8.30
N GLY A 49 0.68 -15.80 -9.10
CA GLY A 49 0.14 -14.50 -9.48
C GLY A 49 -0.41 -13.72 -8.29
N LEU A 50 -1.04 -14.40 -7.33
CA LEU A 50 -1.59 -13.80 -6.11
C LEU A 50 -0.47 -13.25 -5.21
N ILE A 51 0.59 -14.03 -4.96
CA ILE A 51 1.75 -13.60 -4.17
C ILE A 51 2.49 -12.45 -4.87
N HIS A 52 2.63 -12.52 -6.20
CA HIS A 52 3.27 -11.47 -6.98
C HIS A 52 2.53 -10.14 -6.82
N ARG A 53 1.23 -10.11 -7.11
CA ARG A 53 0.42 -8.89 -6.98
C ARG A 53 0.29 -8.42 -5.53
N ALA A 54 0.33 -9.34 -4.56
CA ALA A 54 0.28 -8.99 -3.14
C ALA A 54 1.50 -8.20 -2.65
N HIS A 55 2.60 -8.14 -3.42
CA HIS A 55 3.77 -7.30 -3.09
C HIS A 55 4.10 -6.21 -4.11
N GLU A 56 3.62 -6.28 -5.36
CA GLU A 56 3.93 -5.29 -6.40
C GLU A 56 2.81 -4.28 -6.72
N ASN A 57 1.55 -4.55 -6.39
CA ASN A 57 0.44 -3.66 -6.74
C ASN A 57 0.22 -2.53 -5.72
N ASP A 58 -0.56 -1.51 -6.09
CA ASP A 58 -0.94 -0.38 -5.22
C ASP A 58 -1.67 -0.81 -3.92
N ASN A 59 -2.25 -2.01 -3.90
CA ASN A 59 -2.88 -2.63 -2.74
C ASN A 59 -2.03 -3.76 -2.14
N ALA A 60 -0.70 -3.69 -2.30
CA ALA A 60 0.22 -4.65 -1.72
C ALA A 60 0.01 -4.75 -0.21
N VAL A 61 -0.07 -6.00 0.27
CA VAL A 61 -0.11 -6.34 1.70
C VAL A 61 1.21 -6.94 2.15
N LEU A 62 2.01 -7.47 1.22
CA LEU A 62 3.32 -8.05 1.48
C LEU A 62 4.43 -7.09 1.05
N GLU A 63 5.55 -7.17 1.75
CA GLU A 63 6.82 -6.60 1.37
C GLU A 63 7.80 -7.73 1.07
N LYS A 64 8.52 -7.65 -0.04
CA LYS A 64 9.58 -8.59 -0.37
C LYS A 64 10.91 -8.08 0.19
N VAL A 65 11.55 -8.89 1.03
CA VAL A 65 12.85 -8.61 1.64
C VAL A 65 13.84 -9.67 1.17
N ASN A 66 14.72 -9.34 0.22
CA ASN A 66 15.63 -10.30 -0.43
C ASN A 66 14.88 -11.52 -1.03
N LYS A 67 14.94 -12.66 -0.34
CA LYS A 67 14.34 -13.94 -0.74
C LYS A 67 13.08 -14.29 0.07
N THR A 68 12.74 -13.47 1.06
CA THR A 68 11.60 -13.64 1.96
C THR A 68 10.55 -12.57 1.69
N TYR A 69 9.37 -12.80 2.26
CA TYR A 69 8.22 -11.93 2.22
C TYR A 69 7.72 -11.75 3.64
N ARG A 70 7.25 -10.55 3.96
CA ARG A 70 6.65 -10.24 5.26
C ARG A 70 5.42 -9.37 5.09
N LEU A 71 4.51 -9.43 6.05
CA LEU A 71 3.33 -8.57 6.05
C LEU A 71 3.72 -7.12 6.36
N LEU A 72 3.18 -6.17 5.60
CA LEU A 72 3.49 -4.75 5.77
C LEU A 72 3.08 -4.27 7.18
N PRO A 73 4.00 -3.70 7.99
CA PRO A 73 3.73 -3.34 9.38
C PRO A 73 2.58 -2.36 9.59
N THR A 74 2.32 -1.49 8.61
CA THR A 74 1.26 -0.48 8.72
C THR A 74 -0.15 -1.07 8.67
N LEU A 75 -0.32 -2.31 8.18
CA LEU A 75 -1.63 -2.93 7.97
C LEU A 75 -2.16 -3.73 9.18
N HIS A 76 -1.33 -4.00 10.18
CA HIS A 76 -1.69 -4.84 11.34
C HIS A 76 -1.85 -4.07 12.65
N SER A 77 -1.83 -2.73 12.60
CA SER A 77 -2.15 -1.90 13.78
C SER A 77 -3.65 -1.93 14.15
N SER A 78 -4.42 -2.88 13.65
CA SER A 78 -5.87 -2.96 13.90
C SER A 78 -6.32 -4.41 14.03
N ASN A 79 -5.87 -5.08 15.09
CA ASN A 79 -6.45 -6.34 15.56
C ASN A 79 -7.79 -6.12 16.29
N SER A 80 -8.62 -5.24 15.76
CA SER A 80 -9.98 -4.97 16.24
C SER A 80 -10.73 -4.21 15.15
N GLN A 81 -11.66 -4.90 14.50
CA GLN A 81 -12.68 -4.38 13.59
C GLN A 81 -12.14 -3.76 12.29
N LEU A 82 -12.30 -4.56 11.22
CA LEU A 82 -12.30 -4.12 9.84
C LEU A 82 -13.52 -3.20 9.61
N ASP A 83 -13.48 -1.98 10.15
CA ASP A 83 -14.29 -0.90 9.63
C ASP A 83 -13.59 -0.41 8.36
N ASN A 84 -14.28 -0.50 7.22
CA ASN A 84 -13.87 0.03 5.91
C ASN A 84 -13.52 1.53 5.91
N SER A 85 -13.58 2.21 7.07
CA SER A 85 -13.17 3.60 7.28
C SER A 85 -11.69 3.75 7.64
N THR A 86 -11.03 2.73 8.21
CA THR A 86 -9.67 2.90 8.79
C THR A 86 -8.55 2.76 7.74
N VAL A 87 -8.75 1.92 6.72
CA VAL A 87 -7.80 1.75 5.59
C VAL A 87 -7.72 3.03 4.75
N THR A 88 -8.85 3.70 4.56
CA THR A 88 -8.96 4.99 3.85
C THR A 88 -8.25 6.10 4.61
N VAL A 89 -8.33 6.12 5.93
CA VAL A 89 -7.65 7.12 6.79
C VAL A 89 -6.13 6.96 6.70
N GLN A 90 -5.57 5.75 6.66
CA GLN A 90 -4.12 5.57 6.49
C GLN A 90 -3.62 5.98 5.09
N GLY A 91 -4.37 5.66 4.03
CA GLY A 91 -4.06 6.11 2.67
C GLY A 91 -4.08 7.62 2.55
N ILE A 92 -5.14 8.26 3.07
CA ILE A 92 -5.25 9.73 3.12
C ILE A 92 -4.14 10.33 3.96
N ASN A 93 -3.76 9.74 5.09
CA ASN A 93 -2.64 10.22 5.90
C ASN A 93 -1.29 10.14 5.15
N LYS A 94 -1.07 9.09 4.35
CA LYS A 94 0.12 8.99 3.48
C LYS A 94 0.11 10.06 2.38
N VAL A 95 -1.05 10.31 1.77
CA VAL A 95 -1.23 11.40 0.79
C VAL A 95 -0.94 12.76 1.44
N LYS A 96 -1.54 13.05 2.61
CA LYS A 96 -1.29 14.27 3.39
C LYS A 96 0.19 14.42 3.76
N ALA A 97 0.86 13.34 4.15
CA ALA A 97 2.30 13.36 4.45
C ALA A 97 3.15 13.70 3.21
N ARG A 98 2.80 13.16 2.02
CA ARG A 98 3.48 13.52 0.76
C ARG A 98 3.24 14.98 0.38
N ILE A 99 2.00 15.48 0.53
CA ILE A 99 1.67 16.88 0.29
C ILE A 99 2.48 17.80 1.22
N LYS A 100 2.63 17.44 2.51
CA LYS A 100 3.49 18.18 3.45
C LYS A 100 4.96 18.17 3.03
N GLY A 101 5.46 17.04 2.53
CA GLY A 101 6.81 16.96 1.95
C GLY A 101 6.99 17.91 0.78
N LEU A 102 6.04 17.90 -0.16
CA LEU A 102 6.05 18.78 -1.34
C LEU A 102 5.96 20.26 -0.94
N LEU A 103 5.13 20.62 0.05
CA LEU A 103 5.07 21.99 0.58
C LEU A 103 6.44 22.45 1.11
N ASN A 104 7.13 21.61 1.88
CA ASN A 104 8.47 21.92 2.39
C ASN A 104 9.51 22.09 1.27
N GLU A 105 9.34 21.42 0.13
CA GLU A 105 10.21 21.58 -1.04
C GLU A 105 9.90 22.88 -1.79
N ILE A 106 8.61 23.17 -2.00
CA ILE A 106 8.11 24.39 -2.64
C ILE A 106 8.50 25.65 -1.84
N GLU A 107 8.48 25.59 -0.51
CA GLU A 107 8.91 26.70 0.37
C GLU A 107 10.39 27.06 0.22
N LYS A 108 11.21 26.17 -0.32
CA LYS A 108 12.63 26.41 -0.56
C LYS A 108 12.90 27.06 -1.90
N ILE A 109 11.89 27.23 -2.77
CA ILE A 109 12.05 27.89 -4.07
C ILE A 109 12.37 29.37 -3.82
N PRO A 110 13.56 29.84 -4.24
CA PRO A 110 13.95 31.24 -4.06
C PRO A 110 13.05 32.22 -4.80
N VAL A 111 12.83 33.41 -4.24
CA VAL A 111 11.94 34.43 -4.84
C VAL A 111 12.47 34.95 -6.19
N ASN A 112 13.78 34.87 -6.43
CA ASN A 112 14.39 35.28 -7.70
C ASN A 112 14.15 34.27 -8.85
N GLU A 113 13.49 33.15 -8.59
CA GLU A 113 13.00 32.23 -9.64
C GLU A 113 11.66 32.68 -10.25
N PHE A 114 11.02 33.73 -9.71
CA PHE A 114 9.78 34.28 -10.26
C PHE A 114 10.07 35.53 -11.10
N GLU A 115 9.73 35.48 -12.38
CA GLU A 115 10.00 36.56 -13.34
C GLU A 115 9.05 37.74 -13.17
N THR A 116 7.78 37.47 -12.82
CA THR A 116 6.75 38.49 -12.65
C THR A 116 6.08 38.44 -11.27
N ALA A 117 5.40 39.53 -10.92
CA ALA A 117 4.58 39.56 -9.72
C ALA A 117 3.39 38.58 -9.82
N GLU A 118 2.83 38.41 -11.02
CA GLU A 118 1.79 37.41 -11.29
C GLU A 118 2.27 35.98 -11.02
N ASP A 119 3.50 35.64 -11.41
CA ASP A 119 4.08 34.31 -11.17
C ASP A 119 4.21 34.01 -9.67
N PHE A 120 4.63 35.01 -8.89
CA PHE A 120 4.73 34.87 -7.44
C PHE A 120 3.36 34.74 -6.77
N ILE A 121 2.35 35.46 -7.26
CA ILE A 121 0.96 35.33 -6.76
C ILE A 121 0.43 33.93 -7.07
N LEU A 122 0.61 33.43 -8.29
CA LEU A 122 0.18 32.09 -8.67
C LEU A 122 0.86 31.01 -7.83
N PHE A 123 2.16 31.17 -7.56
CA PHE A 123 2.89 30.31 -6.63
C PHE A 123 2.25 30.29 -5.24
N LYS A 124 1.90 31.46 -4.69
CA LYS A 124 1.24 31.55 -3.38
C LYS A 124 -0.14 30.90 -3.37
N GLU A 125 -0.90 31.01 -4.45
CA GLU A 125 -2.18 30.32 -4.59
C GLU A 125 -2.02 28.79 -4.61
N ILE A 126 -1.02 28.28 -5.35
CA ILE A 126 -0.72 26.84 -5.39
C ILE A 126 -0.33 26.34 -3.99
N GLN A 127 0.52 27.08 -3.29
CA GLN A 127 0.92 26.77 -1.92
C GLN A 127 -0.30 26.70 -0.98
N SER A 128 -1.20 27.68 -1.05
CA SER A 128 -2.43 27.70 -0.23
C SER A 128 -3.32 26.49 -0.49
N LYS A 129 -3.58 26.15 -1.76
CA LYS A 129 -4.41 25.00 -2.14
C LYS A 129 -3.82 23.67 -1.66
N LEU A 130 -2.50 23.49 -1.77
CA LEU A 130 -1.83 22.30 -1.25
C LEU A 130 -1.92 22.24 0.28
N GLN A 131 -1.84 23.37 0.97
CA GLN A 131 -1.93 23.43 2.42
C GLN A 131 -3.33 23.06 2.92
N GLU A 132 -4.39 23.51 2.24
CA GLU A 132 -5.78 23.09 2.51
C GLU A 132 -5.97 21.57 2.39
N LEU A 133 -5.37 20.95 1.36
CA LEU A 133 -5.43 19.49 1.15
C LEU A 133 -4.64 18.69 2.19
N SER A 134 -3.71 19.34 2.89
CA SER A 134 -2.84 18.72 3.89
C SER A 134 -3.41 18.72 5.31
N ASN A 135 -4.44 19.54 5.58
CA ASN A 135 -5.17 19.65 6.84
C ASN A 135 -6.25 18.57 6.94
#